data_AF-A0AAE0ASG4-F1
#
_entry.id   AF-A0AAE0ASG4-F1
#
_cell.length_a   1.000
_cell.length_b   1.000
_cell.length_c   1.000
_cell.angle_alpha   90.00
_cell.angle_beta   90.00
_cell.angle_gamma   90.00
#
_symmetry.space_group_name_H-M   'P 1'
#
loop_
_entity.id
_entity.type
_entity.pdbx_description
1 polymer ?
#
loop_
_entity_poly.entity_id
_entity_poly.type
_entity_poly.pdbx_seq_one_letter_code
_entity_poly.pdbx_strand_id
1 'polypeptide(L)'
;MAALDYIVSLESDIFIPTIGGHMAHVVEGHRRYLGYKVTINLDKLAVVSLIDKYRNGTLSRDIFSESMKAAHANRMGGPTKRLKIPG
;
A
#
# COMPACT_ATOMS: atom_id res chain seq x y z
N MET A 1 14.66 4.05 -16.55
CA MET A 1 13.73 4.91 -15.79
C MET A 1 13.38 4.38 -14.39
N ALA A 2 13.48 3.08 -14.09
CA ALA A 2 13.04 2.54 -12.79
C ALA A 2 13.86 2.93 -11.53
N ALA A 3 15.13 3.33 -11.68
CA ALA A 3 16.00 3.62 -10.53
C ALA A 3 15.54 4.83 -9.71
N LEU A 4 15.06 5.89 -10.39
CA LEU A 4 14.55 7.08 -9.72
C LEU A 4 13.24 6.78 -8.99
N ASP A 5 12.30 6.11 -9.67
CA ASP A 5 11.02 5.68 -9.08
C ASP A 5 11.25 4.80 -7.84
N TYR A 6 12.28 3.95 -7.89
CA TYR A 6 12.69 3.11 -6.76
C TYR A 6 13.15 3.94 -5.56
N ILE A 7 14.08 4.89 -5.76
CA ILE A 7 14.59 5.74 -4.68
C ILE A 7 13.46 6.60 -4.09
N VAL A 8 12.64 7.21 -4.94
CA VAL A 8 11.49 8.02 -4.47
C VAL A 8 10.51 7.17 -3.66
N SER A 9 10.21 5.95 -4.11
CA SER A 9 9.32 5.02 -3.38
C SER A 9 9.94 4.49 -2.09
N LEU A 10 11.27 4.33 -2.04
CA LEU A 10 11.99 3.94 -0.84
C LEU A 10 12.01 5.08 0.18
N GLU A 11 12.17 6.32 -0.27
CA GLU A 11 12.30 7.47 0.61
C GLU A 11 10.99 8.05 1.13
N SER A 12 9.86 7.80 0.46
CA SER A 12 8.55 8.31 0.88
C SER A 12 8.10 7.81 2.27
N ASP A 13 7.27 8.60 2.95
CA ASP A 13 6.69 8.21 4.25
C ASP A 13 5.74 7.00 4.10
N ILE A 14 4.90 7.05 3.07
CA ILE A 14 3.92 6.02 2.74
C ILE A 14 4.13 5.57 1.30
N PHE A 15 4.16 4.25 1.09
CA PHE A 15 4.21 3.66 -0.24
C PHE A 15 2.91 2.88 -0.52
N ILE A 16 2.29 3.11 -1.68
CA ILE A 16 1.05 2.45 -2.09
C ILE A 16 1.23 1.91 -3.51
N PRO A 17 1.62 0.65 -3.69
CA PRO A 17 1.79 0.09 -5.02
C PRO A 17 0.44 -0.10 -5.71
N THR A 18 0.28 0.48 -6.90
CA THR A 18 -0.90 0.25 -7.74
C THR A 18 -0.88 -1.14 -8.36
N ILE A 19 0.29 -1.71 -8.65
CA ILE A 19 0.44 -3.07 -9.19
C ILE A 19 1.56 -3.74 -8.41
N GLY A 20 1.37 -5.02 -8.05
CA GLY A 20 2.43 -5.83 -7.44
C GLY A 20 3.55 -6.16 -8.42
N GLY A 21 4.30 -7.22 -8.15
CA GLY A 21 5.40 -7.67 -8.99
C GLY A 21 6.77 -7.22 -8.48
N HIS A 22 7.82 -7.46 -9.27
CA HIS A 22 9.20 -7.38 -8.79
C HIS A 22 9.57 -6.03 -8.17
N MET A 23 9.19 -4.92 -8.82
CA MET A 23 9.47 -3.58 -8.31
C MET A 23 8.82 -3.33 -6.94
N ALA A 24 7.52 -3.63 -6.82
CA ALA A 24 6.80 -3.48 -5.56
C ALA A 24 7.40 -4.36 -4.46
N HIS A 25 7.74 -5.61 -4.76
CA HIS A 25 8.35 -6.53 -3.81
C HIS A 25 9.74 -6.09 -3.33
N VAL A 26 10.57 -5.53 -4.23
CA VAL A 26 11.89 -5.01 -3.87
C VAL A 26 11.76 -3.78 -2.96
N VAL A 27 10.91 -2.81 -3.34
CA VAL A 27 10.65 -1.62 -2.52
C VAL A 27 10.10 -2.02 -1.14
N GLU A 28 9.08 -2.88 -1.09
CA GLU A 28 8.51 -3.36 0.16
C GLU A 28 9.53 -4.07 1.04
N GLY A 29 10.36 -4.93 0.45
CA GLY A 29 11.39 -5.66 1.16
C GLY A 29 12.41 -4.72 1.81
N HIS A 30 12.86 -3.71 1.06
CA HIS A 30 13.83 -2.75 1.56
C HIS A 30 13.22 -1.78 2.58
N ARG A 31 12.00 -1.29 2.36
CA ARG A 31 11.25 -0.50 3.34
C ARG A 31 11.04 -1.26 4.65
N ARG A 32 10.87 -2.59 4.61
CA ARG A 32 10.79 -3.45 5.81
C ARG A 32 12.14 -3.63 6.51
N TYR A 33 13.24 -3.69 5.76
CA TYR A 33 14.57 -4.00 6.28
C TYR A 33 15.33 -2.77 6.81
N LEU A 34 15.26 -1.63 6.11
CA LEU A 34 16.08 -0.43 6.39
C LEU A 34 15.44 0.56 7.37
N GLY A 35 14.67 0.05 8.34
CA GLY A 35 14.02 0.89 9.36
C GLY A 35 12.53 1.14 9.10
N TYR A 36 11.79 0.06 8.78
CA TYR A 36 10.32 0.00 8.62
C TYR A 36 9.65 1.32 8.23
N LYS A 37 9.30 1.46 6.96
CA LYS A 37 8.40 2.52 6.47
C LYS A 37 7.06 1.94 6.03
N VAL A 38 5.99 2.71 6.20
CA VAL A 38 4.62 2.25 5.95
C VAL A 38 4.43 1.91 4.47
N THR A 39 3.87 0.73 4.22
CA THR A 39 3.35 0.36 2.90
C THR A 39 1.88 0.01 3.04
N ILE A 40 1.03 0.38 2.08
CA ILE A 40 -0.38 0.00 2.07
C ILE A 40 -0.67 -0.78 0.78
N ASN A 41 -1.08 -2.03 0.93
CA ASN A 41 -1.48 -2.85 -0.20
C ASN A 41 -2.92 -2.47 -0.57
N LEU A 42 -3.09 -1.76 -1.68
CA LEU A 42 -4.38 -1.16 -2.03
C LEU A 42 -5.44 -2.23 -2.38
N ASP A 43 -6.65 -2.11 -1.82
CA ASP A 43 -7.83 -2.80 -2.34
C ASP A 43 -8.50 -1.90 -3.38
N LYS A 44 -8.15 -2.14 -4.65
CA LYS A 44 -8.56 -1.29 -5.76
C LYS A 44 -10.08 -1.26 -5.95
N LEU A 45 -10.74 -2.40 -5.75
CA LEU A 45 -12.18 -2.52 -5.93
C LEU A 45 -12.92 -1.75 -4.84
N ALA A 46 -12.47 -1.89 -3.60
CA ALA A 46 -13.01 -1.11 -2.49
C ALA A 46 -12.80 0.40 -2.71
N VAL A 47 -11.60 0.82 -3.12
CA VAL A 47 -11.28 2.23 -3.41
C VAL A 47 -12.21 2.82 -4.47
N VAL A 48 -12.34 2.15 -5.62
CA VAL A 48 -13.22 2.62 -6.70
C VAL A 48 -14.66 2.73 -6.21
N SER A 49 -15.19 1.67 -5.60
CA SER A 49 -16.57 1.67 -5.10
C SER A 49 -16.84 2.77 -4.06
N LEU A 50 -15.90 2.98 -3.12
CA LEU A 50 -16.04 3.98 -2.07
C LEU A 50 -15.93 5.40 -2.63
N ILE A 51 -15.04 5.64 -3.59
CA ILE A 51 -14.91 6.95 -4.26
C ILE A 51 -16.20 7.27 -5.02
N ASP A 52 -16.76 6.31 -5.76
CA ASP A 52 -17.98 6.53 -6.54
C ASP A 52 -19.17 6.86 -5.62
N LYS A 53 -19.32 6.12 -4.51
CA LYS A 53 -20.36 6.38 -3.50
C LYS A 53 -20.17 7.70 -2.76
N TYR A 54 -18.93 8.15 -2.58
CA TYR A 54 -18.66 9.47 -2.00
C TYR A 54 -19.01 10.58 -3.00
N ARG A 55 -18.59 10.43 -4.27
CA ARG A 55 -18.83 11.43 -5.32
C ARG A 55 -20.29 11.61 -5.68
N ASN A 56 -21.08 10.54 -5.64
CA ASN A 56 -22.51 10.61 -5.92
C ASN A 56 -23.36 11.01 -4.69
N GLY A 57 -22.71 11.34 -3.55
CA GLY A 57 -23.39 11.80 -2.34
C GLY A 57 -24.01 10.70 -1.47
N THR A 58 -23.82 9.42 -1.81
CA THR A 58 -24.35 8.29 -1.01
C THR A 58 -23.64 8.14 0.34
N LEU A 59 -22.36 8.53 0.42
CA LEU A 59 -21.56 8.48 1.65
C LEU A 59 -21.12 9.87 2.10
N SER A 60 -21.24 10.12 3.41
CA SER A 60 -20.58 11.26 4.05
C SER A 60 -19.06 11.06 4.05
N ARG A 61 -18.31 12.16 4.24
CA ARG A 61 -16.85 12.13 4.32
C ARG A 61 -16.35 11.21 5.44
N ASP A 62 -17.03 11.21 6.58
CA ASP A 62 -16.62 10.42 7.75
C ASP A 62 -16.79 8.93 7.49
N ILE A 63 -17.96 8.51 6.96
CA ILE A 63 -18.22 7.11 6.61
C ILE A 63 -17.29 6.66 5.48
N PHE A 64 -17.02 7.51 4.49
CA PHE A 64 -16.03 7.23 3.45
C PHE A 64 -14.64 6.98 4.06
N SER A 65 -14.19 7.84 4.96
CA SER A 65 -12.87 7.72 5.61
C SER A 65 -12.76 6.45 6.45
N GLU A 66 -13.78 6.16 7.27
CA GLU A 66 -13.83 4.95 8.09
C GLU A 66 -13.86 3.68 7.23
N SER A 67 -14.68 3.67 6.18
CA SER A 67 -14.76 2.53 5.26
C SER A 67 -13.44 2.29 4.53
N MET A 68 -12.76 3.36 4.09
CA MET A 68 -11.44 3.26 3.49
C MET A 68 -10.41 2.67 4.46
N LYS A 69 -10.39 3.15 5.71
CA LYS A 69 -9.49 2.61 6.75
C LYS A 69 -9.81 1.15 7.06
N ALA A 70 -11.09 0.79 7.19
CA ALA A 70 -11.54 -0.57 7.46
C ALA A 70 -11.13 -1.54 6.35
N ALA A 71 -11.31 -1.16 5.08
CA ALA A 71 -10.93 -1.97 3.92
C ALA A 71 -9.41 -2.26 3.87
N HIS A 72 -8.58 -1.40 4.47
CA HIS A 72 -7.12 -1.51 4.43
C HIS A 72 -6.49 -1.84 5.79
N ALA A 73 -7.27 -2.09 6.84
CA ALA A 73 -6.76 -2.31 8.19
C ALA A 73 -5.74 -3.44 8.28
N ASN A 74 -5.99 -4.55 7.55
CA ASN A 74 -5.10 -5.72 7.49
C ASN A 74 -4.22 -5.74 6.23
N ARG A 75 -4.14 -4.63 5.50
CA ARG A 75 -3.36 -4.48 4.26
C ARG A 75 -2.20 -3.52 4.42
N MET A 76 -1.89 -3.16 5.66
CA MET A 76 -0.69 -2.41 6.02
C MET A 76 0.50 -3.37 6.02
N GLY A 77 1.56 -3.03 5.29
CA GLY A 77 2.83 -3.73 5.33
C GLY A 77 3.36 -3.76 6.76
N GLY A 78 3.88 -4.90 7.17
CA GLY A 78 4.41 -5.13 8.52
C GLY A 78 5.71 -5.94 8.48
N PRO A 79 6.37 -6.12 9.64
CA PRO A 79 7.47 -7.06 9.76
C PRO A 79 7.03 -8.44 9.26
N THR A 80 7.85 -9.07 8.41
CA THR A 80 7.62 -10.44 7.97
C THR A 80 8.94 -11.20 7.95
N LYS A 81 8.90 -12.49 8.24
CA LYS A 81 10.10 -13.33 8.23
C LYS A 81 10.59 -13.47 6.80
N ARG A 82 11.88 -13.25 6.59
CA ARG A 82 12.53 -13.52 5.31
C ARG A 82 12.43 -15.01 5.01
N LEU A 83 11.90 -15.36 3.83
CA LEU A 83 11.93 -16.74 3.33
C LEU A 83 13.39 -17.17 3.17
N LYS A 84 13.78 -18.25 3.85
CA LYS A 84 15.06 -18.92 3.58
C LYS A 84 14.84 -19.86 2.40
N ILE A 85 15.52 -19.61 1.28
CA ILE A 85 15.57 -20.54 0.16
C ILE A 85 16.76 -21.46 0.44
N PRO A 86 16.58 -22.78 0.60
CA PRO A 86 17.70 -23.72 0.68
C PRO A 86 18.47 -23.67 -0.64
N GLY A 87 19.79 -23.56 -0.55
CA GLY A 87 20.70 -23.63 -1.71
C GLY A 87 21.01 -25.06 -2.11
#